data_AF-A0A3Q2V7G9-F1
#
_entry.id   AF-A0A3Q2V7G9-F1
#
_cell.length_a   1.000
_cell.length_b   1.000
_cell.length_c   1.000
_cell.angle_alpha   90.00
_cell.angle_beta   90.00
_cell.angle_gamma   90.00
#
_symmetry.space_group_name_H-M   'P 1'
#
loop_
_entity.id
_entity.type
_entity.pdbx_description
1 polymer ?
#
loop_
_entity_poly.entity_id
_entity_poly.type
_entity_poly.pdbx_seq_one_letter_code
_entity_poly.pdbx_strand_id
1 'polypeptide(L)'
;MLFSSPSTMQSTHSEWDVTQVHMGFMHAGYPIMVQKSSAANLVDVKKGKGMWGAIHEMGHNQQRGCWEFPPHTTECTCNLWSVYVHEEVLGIKREKAHGAMTAAKRQSRAKDYVAGGRKLESWSMWVALETYMQLQERFGWDAFKKVFTAYHHMKDIPKDKKRKMNLYAETFSQTVGMDLTGFFKAWGWPIETATEGKLSQLPSWNDHPMTQYD
;
A
#
# COMPACT_ATOMS: atom_id res chain seq x y z
N MET A 1 -73.56 -3.64 -16.21
CA MET A 1 -72.71 -2.57 -15.65
C MET A 1 -71.93 -3.17 -14.49
N LEU A 2 -70.65 -3.45 -14.71
CA LEU A 2 -69.73 -4.01 -13.72
C LEU A 2 -68.55 -3.03 -13.61
N PHE A 3 -68.21 -2.68 -12.38
CA PHE A 3 -67.12 -1.78 -12.00
C PHE A 3 -65.76 -2.42 -12.26
N SER A 4 -64.80 -1.62 -12.76
CA SER A 4 -63.36 -1.84 -12.56
C SER A 4 -62.64 -0.48 -12.48
N SER A 5 -62.00 -0.24 -11.35
CA SER A 5 -61.21 0.94 -10.99
C SER A 5 -59.91 1.08 -11.80
N PRO A 6 -59.29 2.28 -11.85
CA PRO A 6 -58.00 2.47 -12.52
C PRO A 6 -56.86 1.86 -11.68
N SER A 7 -56.02 1.08 -12.33
CA SER A 7 -54.82 0.45 -11.77
C SER A 7 -53.75 1.48 -11.41
N THR A 8 -53.37 1.51 -10.15
CA THR A 8 -52.17 2.19 -9.62
C THR A 8 -50.92 1.55 -10.24
N MET A 9 -50.07 2.35 -10.89
CA MET A 9 -48.70 1.93 -11.24
C MET A 9 -47.92 1.66 -9.94
N GLN A 10 -47.70 0.39 -9.61
CA GLN A 10 -46.67 0.00 -8.66
C GLN A 10 -45.32 0.01 -9.39
N SER A 11 -44.46 0.94 -8.98
CA SER A 11 -43.03 0.90 -9.27
C SER A 11 -42.46 -0.40 -8.72
N THR A 12 -42.02 -1.29 -9.60
CA THR A 12 -41.16 -2.41 -9.24
C THR A 12 -39.76 -1.86 -8.99
N HIS A 13 -39.48 -1.47 -7.75
CA HIS A 13 -38.11 -1.35 -7.30
C HIS A 13 -37.48 -2.75 -7.35
N SER A 14 -36.61 -2.97 -8.33
CA SER A 14 -35.69 -4.09 -8.32
C SER A 14 -34.76 -3.92 -7.10
N GLU A 15 -35.06 -4.64 -6.02
CA GLU A 15 -34.09 -4.90 -4.95
C GLU A 15 -32.88 -5.58 -5.59
N TRP A 16 -31.80 -4.82 -5.74
CA TRP A 16 -30.49 -5.39 -5.99
C TRP A 16 -30.02 -6.02 -4.68
N ASP A 17 -30.28 -7.31 -4.54
CA ASP A 17 -29.70 -8.15 -3.50
C ASP A 17 -28.19 -8.30 -3.81
N VAL A 18 -27.38 -7.44 -3.17
CA VAL A 18 -25.92 -7.42 -3.31
C VAL A 18 -25.39 -8.67 -2.63
N THR A 19 -25.23 -9.72 -3.45
CA THR A 19 -24.87 -11.06 -3.03
C THR A 19 -23.40 -11.12 -2.60
N GLN A 20 -23.24 -11.14 -1.27
CA GLN A 20 -22.21 -11.78 -0.44
C GLN A 20 -20.72 -11.62 -0.80
N VAL A 21 -19.99 -10.95 0.11
CA VAL A 21 -18.53 -11.04 0.25
C VAL A 21 -18.17 -12.50 0.54
N HIS A 22 -17.67 -13.24 -0.46
CA HIS A 22 -17.56 -14.69 -0.32
C HIS A 22 -16.36 -15.16 0.51
N MET A 23 -15.35 -14.33 0.82
CA MET A 23 -14.26 -14.67 1.78
C MET A 23 -13.52 -13.43 2.36
N GLY A 24 -14.24 -12.42 2.89
CA GLY A 24 -13.61 -11.21 3.45
C GLY A 24 -14.54 -10.34 4.32
N PHE A 25 -13.98 -9.41 5.11
CA PHE A 25 -14.75 -8.46 5.95
C PHE A 25 -15.34 -7.32 5.11
N MET A 26 -14.64 -6.94 4.04
CA MET A 26 -14.98 -5.92 3.04
C MET A 26 -14.37 -6.33 1.69
N HIS A 27 -14.78 -5.70 0.58
CA HIS A 27 -14.22 -5.92 -0.76
C HIS A 27 -13.95 -4.58 -1.47
N ALA A 28 -12.79 -4.49 -2.11
CA ALA A 28 -12.41 -3.39 -2.99
C ALA A 28 -12.72 -3.69 -4.47
N GLY A 29 -13.40 -2.76 -5.14
CA GLY A 29 -13.84 -2.88 -6.53
C GLY A 29 -15.01 -1.96 -6.82
N TYR A 30 -15.63 -2.06 -8.01
CA TYR A 30 -16.91 -1.43 -8.27
C TYR A 30 -18.01 -2.51 -8.32
N PRO A 31 -18.93 -2.57 -7.33
CA PRO A 31 -19.06 -1.67 -6.18
C PRO A 31 -18.09 -2.00 -5.02
N ILE A 32 -17.81 -0.99 -4.18
CA ILE A 32 -17.19 -1.20 -2.86
C ILE A 32 -18.27 -1.84 -1.98
N MET A 33 -17.97 -2.98 -1.38
CA MET A 33 -18.93 -3.72 -0.55
C MET A 33 -18.39 -3.89 0.87
N VAL A 34 -19.25 -3.65 1.86
CA VAL A 34 -18.93 -3.81 3.29
C VAL A 34 -19.87 -4.85 3.89
N GLN A 35 -19.38 -5.73 4.76
CA GLN A 35 -20.28 -6.54 5.57
C GLN A 35 -21.09 -5.61 6.50
N LYS A 36 -22.40 -5.89 6.64
CA LYS A 36 -23.33 -5.06 7.43
C LYS A 36 -22.88 -4.84 8.90
N SER A 37 -22.22 -5.82 9.49
CA SER A 37 -21.59 -5.76 10.82
C SER A 37 -20.48 -4.71 10.93
N SER A 38 -19.79 -4.44 9.83
CA SER A 38 -18.67 -3.49 9.72
C SER A 38 -19.13 -2.08 9.34
N ALA A 39 -20.36 -1.93 8.85
CA ALA A 39 -20.93 -0.64 8.44
C ALA A 39 -20.99 0.37 9.60
N ALA A 40 -21.23 -0.10 10.83
CA ALA A 40 -21.26 0.75 12.03
C ALA A 40 -19.92 1.47 12.28
N ASN A 41 -18.79 0.80 12.04
CA ASN A 41 -17.46 1.39 12.17
C ASN A 41 -17.15 2.40 11.05
N LEU A 42 -17.83 2.30 9.91
CA LEU A 42 -17.68 3.23 8.79
C LEU A 42 -18.43 4.55 9.03
N VAL A 43 -19.58 4.49 9.73
CA VAL A 43 -20.42 5.66 10.02
C VAL A 43 -20.11 6.31 11.37
N ASP A 44 -19.48 5.59 12.31
CA ASP A 44 -19.00 6.16 13.57
C ASP A 44 -17.58 6.74 13.42
N VAL A 45 -17.47 7.78 12.58
CA VAL A 45 -16.24 8.54 12.27
C VAL A 45 -15.56 9.08 13.54
N LYS A 46 -16.28 9.17 14.67
CA LYS A 46 -15.81 9.86 15.88
C LYS A 46 -14.71 9.15 16.66
N LYS A 47 -14.27 7.93 16.29
CA LYS A 47 -13.21 7.25 17.05
C LYS A 47 -12.00 6.76 16.29
N GLY A 48 -12.04 6.61 14.96
CA GLY A 48 -10.91 6.13 14.12
C GLY A 48 -10.33 4.74 14.47
N LYS A 49 -10.63 4.21 15.67
CA LYS A 49 -10.28 2.88 16.14
C LYS A 49 -11.14 1.85 15.41
N GLY A 50 -10.48 0.85 14.82
CA GLY A 50 -11.17 -0.22 14.09
C GLY A 50 -11.43 0.07 12.61
N MET A 51 -10.99 1.22 12.07
CA MET A 51 -11.12 1.54 10.65
C MET A 51 -10.05 0.93 9.76
N TRP A 52 -9.01 0.28 10.32
CA TRP A 52 -7.92 -0.29 9.55
C TRP A 52 -8.39 -1.21 8.41
N GLY A 53 -9.30 -2.15 8.69
CA GLY A 53 -9.83 -3.05 7.67
C GLY A 53 -10.56 -2.31 6.54
N ALA A 54 -11.36 -1.29 6.86
CA ALA A 54 -12.07 -0.51 5.85
C ALA A 54 -11.13 0.32 4.98
N ILE A 55 -10.15 0.97 5.61
CA ILE A 55 -9.18 1.78 4.90
C ILE A 55 -8.24 0.88 4.08
N HIS A 56 -7.94 -0.34 4.56
CA HIS A 56 -7.16 -1.34 3.83
C HIS A 56 -7.83 -1.70 2.49
N GLU A 57 -9.13 -2.01 2.50
CA GLU A 57 -9.84 -2.26 1.23
C GLU A 57 -9.87 -1.03 0.33
N MET A 58 -10.09 0.16 0.89
CA MET A 58 -9.99 1.39 0.10
C MET A 58 -8.58 1.62 -0.46
N GLY A 59 -7.56 1.15 0.26
CA GLY A 59 -6.16 1.16 -0.17
C GLY A 59 -5.93 0.32 -1.42
N HIS A 60 -6.63 -0.81 -1.59
CA HIS A 60 -6.57 -1.59 -2.83
C HIS A 60 -7.03 -0.78 -4.05
N ASN A 61 -8.04 0.10 -3.91
CA ASN A 61 -8.48 0.97 -5.00
C ASN A 61 -7.44 2.03 -5.41
N GLN A 62 -6.47 2.32 -4.55
CA GLN A 62 -5.40 3.30 -4.82
C GLN A 62 -4.14 2.65 -5.40
N GLN A 63 -4.07 1.32 -5.43
CA GLN A 63 -2.95 0.61 -6.06
C GLN A 63 -2.97 0.81 -7.58
N ARG A 64 -1.78 1.01 -8.18
CA ARG A 64 -1.65 1.17 -9.63
C ARG A 64 -0.55 0.31 -10.21
N GLY A 65 -0.92 -0.49 -11.20
CA GLY A 65 -0.02 -1.45 -11.83
C GLY A 65 1.32 -0.90 -12.35
N CYS A 66 1.47 0.41 -12.54
CA CYS A 66 2.75 1.05 -12.89
C CYS A 66 3.86 0.93 -11.83
N TRP A 67 3.53 0.93 -10.54
CA TRP A 67 4.52 0.90 -9.45
C TRP A 67 4.35 -0.28 -8.47
N GLU A 68 3.38 -1.16 -8.72
CA GLU A 68 3.16 -2.36 -7.90
C GLU A 68 4.04 -3.54 -8.34
N PHE A 69 4.39 -4.44 -7.43
CA PHE A 69 5.14 -5.68 -7.71
C PHE A 69 4.36 -6.93 -7.24
N PRO A 70 3.19 -7.27 -7.82
CA PRO A 70 2.45 -8.46 -7.40
C PRO A 70 3.29 -9.76 -7.51
N PRO A 71 3.09 -10.72 -6.58
CA PRO A 71 2.15 -10.67 -5.45
C PRO A 71 2.68 -9.91 -4.22
N HIS A 72 3.95 -9.51 -4.21
CA HIS A 72 4.60 -8.94 -3.02
C HIS A 72 3.87 -7.70 -2.49
N THR A 73 3.45 -6.83 -3.40
CA THR A 73 2.86 -5.54 -2.99
C THR A 73 1.34 -5.55 -2.86
N THR A 74 0.65 -6.61 -3.29
CA THR A 74 -0.83 -6.67 -3.29
C THR A 74 -1.41 -6.34 -1.92
N GLU A 75 -0.89 -6.94 -0.86
CA GLU A 75 -1.30 -6.67 0.53
C GLU A 75 -0.37 -5.67 1.24
N CYS A 76 0.65 -5.16 0.56
CA CYS A 76 1.63 -4.24 1.14
C CYS A 76 1.19 -2.79 0.93
N THR A 77 0.99 -2.38 -0.32
CA THR A 77 0.77 -0.97 -0.65
C THR A 77 -0.66 -0.54 -0.34
N CYS A 78 -1.64 -1.45 -0.29
CA CYS A 78 -2.94 -1.16 0.33
C CYS A 78 -2.78 -0.78 1.81
N ASN A 79 -1.90 -1.47 2.55
CA ASN A 79 -1.55 -1.09 3.92
C ASN A 79 -0.71 0.19 3.99
N LEU A 80 0.11 0.53 2.98
CA LEU A 80 0.79 1.84 2.90
C LEU A 80 -0.24 2.98 2.90
N TRP A 81 -1.33 2.84 2.11
CA TRP A 81 -2.45 3.78 2.13
C TRP A 81 -3.17 3.80 3.49
N SER A 82 -3.34 2.63 4.12
CA SER A 82 -3.87 2.58 5.49
C SER A 82 -3.05 3.39 6.46
N VAL A 83 -1.72 3.26 6.44
CA VAL A 83 -0.85 4.07 7.30
C VAL A 83 -1.01 5.56 6.98
N TYR A 84 -0.94 5.95 5.70
CA TYR A 84 -1.08 7.34 5.27
C TYR A 84 -2.37 7.98 5.78
N VAL A 85 -3.53 7.34 5.58
CA VAL A 85 -4.83 7.89 6.02
C VAL A 85 -4.89 8.03 7.53
N HIS A 86 -4.39 7.04 8.29
CA HIS A 86 -4.40 7.15 9.74
C HIS A 86 -3.54 8.32 10.22
N GLU A 87 -2.35 8.50 9.66
CA GLU A 87 -1.43 9.56 10.09
C GLU A 87 -1.87 10.95 9.63
N GLU A 88 -2.18 11.11 8.34
CA GLU A 88 -2.36 12.41 7.70
C GLU A 88 -3.80 12.89 7.73
N VAL A 89 -4.78 11.98 7.76
CA VAL A 89 -6.21 12.33 7.73
C VAL A 89 -6.86 12.20 9.10
N LEU A 90 -6.56 11.11 9.82
CA LEU A 90 -7.18 10.83 11.13
C LEU A 90 -6.35 11.36 12.31
N GLY A 91 -5.10 11.78 12.09
CA GLY A 91 -4.19 12.21 13.16
C GLY A 91 -3.85 11.09 14.16
N ILE A 92 -3.98 9.83 13.74
CA ILE A 92 -3.68 8.64 14.54
C ILE A 92 -2.32 8.11 14.13
N LYS A 93 -1.38 8.12 15.08
CA LYS A 93 -0.05 7.54 14.88
C LYS A 93 -0.14 6.05 14.54
N ARG A 94 0.70 5.58 13.60
CA ARG A 94 0.66 4.20 13.07
C ARG A 94 0.67 3.11 14.15
N GLU A 95 1.43 3.29 15.22
CA GLU A 95 1.53 2.31 16.31
C GLU A 95 0.23 2.15 17.11
N LYS A 96 -0.66 3.15 17.03
CA LYS A 96 -2.01 3.12 17.60
C LYS A 96 -3.06 2.68 16.58
N ALA A 97 -2.74 2.73 15.29
CA ALA A 97 -3.64 2.34 14.21
C ALA A 97 -3.74 0.81 14.04
N HIS A 98 -2.61 0.10 14.15
CA HIS A 98 -2.59 -1.36 14.01
C HIS A 98 -1.44 -2.01 14.81
N GLY A 99 -1.69 -3.16 15.44
CA GLY A 99 -0.70 -3.82 16.30
C GLY A 99 0.59 -4.27 15.57
N ALA A 100 0.49 -4.54 14.27
CA ALA A 100 1.64 -4.86 13.42
C ALA A 100 2.54 -3.64 13.10
N MET A 101 2.12 -2.42 13.45
CA MET A 101 2.87 -1.19 13.21
C MET A 101 3.64 -0.69 14.43
N THR A 102 3.62 -1.44 15.53
CA THR A 102 4.46 -1.18 16.70
C THR A 102 5.95 -1.32 16.36
N ALA A 103 6.80 -0.49 16.97
CA ALA A 103 8.24 -0.51 16.73
C ALA A 103 8.87 -1.91 16.92
N ALA A 104 8.47 -2.63 17.98
CA ALA A 104 8.96 -3.98 18.26
C ALA A 104 8.61 -4.98 17.14
N LYS A 105 7.36 -4.95 16.62
CA LYS A 105 6.96 -5.84 15.52
C LYS A 105 7.68 -5.50 14.22
N ARG A 106 7.83 -4.20 13.92
CA ARG A 106 8.57 -3.71 12.76
C ARG A 106 10.03 -4.14 12.79
N GLN A 107 10.71 -3.95 13.92
CA GLN A 107 12.09 -4.35 14.12
C GLN A 107 12.27 -5.88 14.03
N SER A 108 11.36 -6.67 14.64
CA SER A 108 11.39 -8.13 14.53
C SER A 108 11.28 -8.57 13.08
N ARG A 109 10.35 -8.00 12.29
CA ARG A 109 10.19 -8.36 10.88
C ARG A 109 11.46 -8.12 10.07
N ALA A 110 12.12 -6.97 10.24
CA ALA A 110 13.36 -6.68 9.53
C ALA A 110 14.47 -7.67 9.92
N LYS A 111 14.62 -7.95 11.22
CA LYS A 111 15.59 -8.92 11.75
C LYS A 111 15.33 -10.33 11.21
N ASP A 112 14.09 -10.80 11.28
CA ASP A 112 13.70 -12.15 10.86
C ASP A 112 13.85 -12.33 9.34
N TYR A 113 13.54 -11.30 8.55
CA TYR A 113 13.75 -11.30 7.10
C TYR A 113 15.23 -11.41 6.74
N VAL A 114 16.09 -10.67 7.45
CA VAL A 114 17.54 -10.75 7.29
C VAL A 114 18.07 -12.13 7.67
N ALA A 115 17.66 -12.67 8.82
CA ALA A 115 18.03 -14.01 9.27
C ALA A 115 17.53 -15.11 8.30
N GLY A 116 16.41 -14.88 7.62
CA GLY A 116 15.88 -15.73 6.55
C GLY A 116 16.63 -15.65 5.22
N GLY A 117 17.73 -14.87 5.16
CA GLY A 117 18.59 -14.76 3.98
C GLY A 117 18.14 -13.71 2.96
N ARG A 118 17.32 -12.73 3.35
CA ARG A 118 16.86 -11.62 2.49
C ARG A 118 16.21 -12.11 1.17
N LYS A 119 15.50 -13.23 1.25
CA LYS A 119 14.84 -13.91 0.13
C LYS A 119 13.65 -13.11 -0.38
N LEU A 120 13.71 -12.65 -1.63
CA LEU A 120 12.67 -11.80 -2.21
C LEU A 120 11.29 -12.47 -2.21
N GLU A 121 11.22 -13.81 -2.32
CA GLU A 121 9.98 -14.58 -2.17
C GLU A 121 9.29 -14.38 -0.81
N SER A 122 10.07 -14.12 0.25
CA SER A 122 9.57 -13.84 1.60
C SER A 122 9.28 -12.34 1.82
N TRP A 123 9.68 -11.47 0.90
CA TRP A 123 9.37 -10.04 0.93
C TRP A 123 7.91 -9.83 0.51
N SER A 124 6.97 -9.88 1.46
CA SER A 124 5.54 -9.76 1.18
C SER A 124 4.79 -9.07 2.32
N MET A 125 3.62 -8.49 2.00
CA MET A 125 2.69 -7.87 2.96
C MET A 125 3.40 -6.94 3.95
N TRP A 126 3.45 -7.33 5.23
CA TRP A 126 4.06 -6.62 6.34
C TRP A 126 5.59 -6.48 6.26
N VAL A 127 6.27 -7.48 5.70
CA VAL A 127 7.73 -7.42 5.49
C VAL A 127 8.02 -6.42 4.39
N ALA A 128 7.26 -6.49 3.29
CA ALA A 128 7.38 -5.52 2.21
C ALA A 128 7.06 -4.10 2.67
N LEU A 129 6.03 -3.93 3.50
CA LEU A 129 5.61 -2.63 4.04
C LEU A 129 6.73 -1.95 4.82
N GLU A 130 7.56 -2.73 5.52
CA GLU A 130 8.68 -2.20 6.30
C GLU A 130 9.67 -1.41 5.44
N THR A 131 9.96 -1.87 4.22
CA THR A 131 10.78 -1.13 3.24
C THR A 131 10.22 0.27 2.98
N TYR A 132 8.90 0.37 2.78
CA TYR A 132 8.24 1.65 2.53
C TYR A 132 8.17 2.52 3.79
N MET A 133 8.02 1.92 4.97
CA MET A 133 8.02 2.68 6.23
C MET A 133 9.38 3.29 6.54
N GLN A 134 10.48 2.58 6.26
CA GLN A 134 11.83 3.12 6.41
C GLN A 134 12.09 4.28 5.43
N LEU A 135 11.58 4.20 4.19
CA LEU A 135 11.59 5.32 3.25
C LEU A 135 10.76 6.49 3.79
N GLN A 136 9.58 6.23 4.34
CA GLN A 136 8.69 7.25 4.89
C GLN A 136 9.33 7.94 6.10
N GLU A 137 9.99 7.21 6.98
CA GLU A 137 10.68 7.76 8.16
C GLU A 137 11.83 8.67 7.77
N ARG A 138 12.53 8.35 6.67
CA ARG A 138 13.65 9.15 6.19
C ARG A 138 13.22 10.38 5.38
N PHE A 139 12.25 10.22 4.49
CA PHE A 139 11.93 11.21 3.46
C PHE A 139 10.53 11.84 3.58
N GLY A 140 9.69 11.32 4.48
CA GLY A 140 8.33 11.80 4.70
C GLY A 140 7.33 11.42 3.62
N TRP A 141 6.06 11.72 3.87
CA TRP A 141 4.96 11.44 2.93
C TRP A 141 5.03 12.26 1.64
N ASP A 142 5.63 13.45 1.68
CA ASP A 142 5.76 14.29 0.49
C ASP A 142 6.68 13.69 -0.57
N ALA A 143 7.69 12.89 -0.17
CA ALA A 143 8.49 12.13 -1.13
C ALA A 143 7.64 11.11 -1.89
N PHE A 144 6.77 10.38 -1.19
CA PHE A 144 5.83 9.44 -1.83
C PHE A 144 4.88 10.13 -2.80
N LYS A 145 4.28 11.27 -2.39
CA LYS A 145 3.40 12.05 -3.26
C LYS A 145 4.12 12.47 -4.55
N LYS A 146 5.37 12.94 -4.44
CA LYS A 146 6.20 13.32 -5.59
C LYS A 146 6.54 12.13 -6.49
N VAL A 147 6.94 10.99 -5.90
CA VAL A 147 7.22 9.75 -6.66
C VAL A 147 5.99 9.30 -7.44
N PHE A 148 4.83 9.17 -6.78
CA PHE A 148 3.60 8.75 -7.45
C PHE A 148 3.14 9.76 -8.51
N THR A 149 3.32 11.06 -8.26
CA THR A 149 3.08 12.11 -9.27
C THR A 149 3.99 11.92 -10.49
N ALA A 150 5.27 11.62 -10.32
CA ALA A 150 6.17 11.36 -11.43
C ALA A 150 5.70 10.17 -12.29
N TYR A 151 5.21 9.11 -11.65
CA TYR A 151 4.63 7.96 -12.36
C TYR A 151 3.37 8.29 -13.18
N HIS A 152 2.57 9.28 -12.78
CA HIS A 152 1.41 9.72 -13.58
C HIS A 152 1.80 10.36 -14.93
N HIS A 153 3.02 10.90 -15.02
CA HIS A 153 3.54 11.52 -16.24
C HIS A 153 4.48 10.61 -17.02
N MET A 154 4.84 9.45 -16.46
CA MET A 154 5.79 8.52 -17.05
C MET A 154 5.15 7.70 -18.16
N LYS A 155 5.87 7.58 -19.27
CA LYS A 155 5.52 6.70 -20.40
C LYS A 155 6.42 5.46 -20.38
N ASP A 156 5.99 4.42 -21.07
CA ASP A 156 6.79 3.21 -21.32
C ASP A 156 7.29 2.49 -20.06
N ILE A 157 6.44 2.45 -19.03
CA ILE A 157 6.71 1.74 -17.78
C ILE A 157 6.84 0.23 -18.08
N PRO A 158 7.95 -0.41 -17.68
CA PRO A 158 8.17 -1.82 -17.94
C PRO A 158 7.09 -2.67 -17.28
N LYS A 159 6.80 -3.84 -17.86
CA LYS A 159 5.82 -4.79 -17.33
C LYS A 159 6.45 -5.84 -16.43
N ASP A 160 7.71 -6.19 -16.66
CA ASP A 160 8.42 -7.18 -15.85
C ASP A 160 8.82 -6.62 -14.49
N LYS A 161 8.78 -7.49 -13.47
CA LYS A 161 8.97 -7.10 -12.07
C LYS A 161 10.37 -6.51 -11.84
N LYS A 162 11.41 -7.14 -12.38
CA LYS A 162 12.81 -6.74 -12.14
C LYS A 162 13.06 -5.32 -12.63
N ARG A 163 12.67 -5.00 -13.87
CA ARG A 163 12.82 -3.64 -14.41
C ARG A 163 11.97 -2.63 -13.66
N LYS A 164 10.76 -3.00 -13.22
CA LYS A 164 9.93 -2.10 -12.41
C LYS A 164 10.55 -1.77 -11.06
N MET A 165 11.15 -2.75 -10.38
CA MET A 165 11.85 -2.51 -9.10
C MET A 165 13.06 -1.60 -9.29
N ASN A 166 13.82 -1.78 -10.37
CA ASN A 166 14.93 -0.89 -10.73
C ASN A 166 14.45 0.53 -11.07
N LEU A 167 13.38 0.65 -11.85
CA LEU A 167 12.77 1.94 -12.17
C LEU A 167 12.24 2.64 -10.91
N TYR A 168 11.67 1.91 -9.97
CA TYR A 168 11.21 2.48 -8.70
C TYR A 168 12.38 2.98 -7.87
N ALA A 169 13.47 2.21 -7.76
CA ALA A 169 14.68 2.64 -7.08
C ALA A 169 15.26 3.90 -7.72
N GLU A 170 15.34 3.95 -9.06
CA GLU A 170 15.77 5.13 -9.81
C GLU A 170 14.87 6.34 -9.55
N THR A 171 13.56 6.19 -9.75
CA THR A 171 12.57 7.26 -9.60
C THR A 171 12.58 7.83 -8.19
N PHE A 172 12.60 6.97 -7.17
CA PHE A 172 12.62 7.41 -5.78
C PHE A 172 13.93 8.13 -5.46
N SER A 173 15.08 7.54 -5.84
CA SER A 173 16.41 8.12 -5.60
C SER A 173 16.55 9.51 -6.22
N GLN A 174 16.13 9.68 -7.47
CA GLN A 174 16.12 10.98 -8.15
C GLN A 174 15.18 11.97 -7.46
N THR A 175 14.01 11.52 -7.00
CA THR A 175 13.03 12.38 -6.32
C THR A 175 13.56 12.93 -5.00
N VAL A 176 14.35 12.13 -4.26
CA VAL A 176 14.91 12.54 -2.96
C VAL A 176 16.35 13.04 -3.03
N GLY A 177 16.97 13.01 -4.22
CA GLY A 177 18.35 13.46 -4.43
C GLY A 177 19.38 12.62 -3.68
N MET A 178 19.13 11.32 -3.49
CA MET A 178 19.99 10.40 -2.73
C MET A 178 19.98 9.03 -3.41
N ASP A 179 21.14 8.39 -3.53
CA ASP A 179 21.24 7.04 -4.07
C ASP A 179 20.74 6.01 -3.05
N LEU A 180 19.60 5.38 -3.36
CA LEU A 180 18.93 4.37 -2.54
C LEU A 180 19.24 2.93 -2.98
N THR A 181 20.13 2.72 -3.94
CA THR A 181 20.44 1.37 -4.46
C THR A 181 20.92 0.42 -3.37
N GLY A 182 21.82 0.88 -2.49
CA GLY A 182 22.29 0.11 -1.33
C GLY A 182 21.15 -0.32 -0.41
N PHE A 183 20.24 0.59 -0.11
CA PHE A 183 19.06 0.32 0.71
C PHE A 183 18.15 -0.76 0.11
N PHE A 184 17.83 -0.64 -1.18
CA PHE A 184 16.98 -1.63 -1.85
C PHE A 184 17.69 -3.00 -1.96
N LYS A 185 19.01 -3.02 -2.20
CA LYS A 185 19.80 -4.26 -2.17
C LYS A 185 19.79 -4.92 -0.78
N ALA A 186 19.86 -4.15 0.29
CA ALA A 186 19.77 -4.67 1.67
C ALA A 186 18.40 -5.33 1.96
N TRP A 187 17.35 -4.92 1.25
CA TRP A 187 16.03 -5.57 1.26
C TRP A 187 15.90 -6.75 0.27
N GLY A 188 16.98 -7.15 -0.41
CA GLY A 188 16.99 -8.27 -1.36
C GLY A 188 16.43 -7.93 -2.75
N TRP A 189 16.28 -6.64 -3.09
CA TRP A 189 15.82 -6.25 -4.42
C TRP A 189 16.91 -6.51 -5.48
N PRO A 190 16.54 -6.96 -6.69
CA PRO A 190 17.47 -7.27 -7.77
C PRO A 190 17.93 -6.00 -8.51
N ILE A 191 18.58 -5.08 -7.80
CA ILE A 191 19.10 -3.83 -8.35
C ILE A 191 20.28 -4.12 -9.29
N GLU A 192 20.18 -3.63 -10.51
CA GLU A 192 21.16 -3.84 -11.59
C GLU A 192 22.24 -2.77 -11.56
N THR A 193 23.46 -3.14 -12.00
CA THR A 193 24.60 -2.21 -12.10
C THR A 193 24.31 -1.00 -12.98
N ALA A 194 23.44 -1.14 -13.99
CA ALA A 194 23.01 -0.02 -14.81
C ALA A 194 22.25 1.04 -13.98
N THR A 195 21.40 0.62 -13.03
CA THR A 195 20.68 1.52 -12.12
C THR A 195 21.64 2.22 -11.17
N GLU A 196 22.62 1.50 -10.62
CA GLU A 196 23.69 2.09 -9.79
C GLU A 196 24.50 3.13 -10.57
N GLY A 197 24.88 2.81 -11.82
CA GLY A 197 25.61 3.74 -12.68
C GLY A 197 24.87 5.06 -12.90
N LYS A 198 23.55 4.99 -13.14
CA LYS A 198 22.69 6.17 -13.30
C LYS A 198 22.60 7.03 -12.04
N LEU A 199 22.66 6.41 -10.86
CA LEU A 199 22.50 7.09 -9.57
C LEU A 199 23.84 7.45 -8.91
N SER A 200 24.98 7.04 -9.48
CA SER A 200 26.33 7.22 -8.93
C SER A 200 26.73 8.66 -8.63
N GLN A 201 26.06 9.66 -9.21
CA GLN A 201 26.31 11.08 -8.96
C GLN A 201 25.56 11.62 -7.74
N LEU A 202 24.60 10.86 -7.19
CA LEU A 202 23.86 11.22 -5.99
C LEU A 202 24.63 10.76 -4.74
N PRO A 203 24.51 11.46 -3.60
CA PRO A 203 25.07 10.99 -2.35
C PRO A 203 24.44 9.66 -1.93
N SER A 204 25.25 8.68 -1.56
CA SER A 204 24.77 7.36 -1.12
C SER A 204 24.16 7.39 0.27
N TRP A 205 23.04 6.67 0.48
CA TRP A 205 22.45 6.50 1.81
C TRP A 205 23.16 5.39 2.61
N ASN A 206 24.38 5.67 3.07
CA ASN A 206 25.26 4.66 3.69
C ASN A 206 24.83 4.24 5.11
N ASP A 207 24.04 5.06 5.80
CA ASP A 207 23.54 4.81 7.17
C ASP A 207 22.08 4.37 7.19
N HIS A 208 21.61 3.74 6.11
CA HIS A 208 20.22 3.29 6.02
C HIS A 208 19.86 2.25 7.10
N PRO A 209 18.61 2.16 7.55
CA PRO A 209 18.23 1.32 8.71
C PRO A 209 18.60 -0.16 8.60
N MET A 210 18.79 -0.69 7.39
CA MET A 210 19.17 -2.10 7.22
C MET A 210 20.63 -2.41 7.56
N THR A 211 21.53 -1.41 7.66
CA THR A 211 22.96 -1.64 7.97
C THR A 211 23.19 -2.19 9.37
N GLN A 212 22.23 -2.02 10.28
CA GLN A 212 22.30 -2.58 11.64
C GLN A 212 22.18 -4.11 11.69
N TYR A 213 21.87 -4.76 10.56
CA TYR A 213 21.69 -6.21 10.44
C TYR A 213 22.72 -6.87 9.53
N ASP A 214 23.76 -6.13 9.13
CA ASP A 214 24.85 -6.62 8.27
C ASP A 214 25.96 -7.30 9.07
#